data_AF-A0A436RHA5-F1
#
_entry.id   AF-A0A436RHA5-F1
#
_cell.length_a   1.000
_cell.length_b   1.000
_cell.length_c   1.000
_cell.angle_alpha   90.00
_cell.angle_beta   90.00
_cell.angle_gamma   90.00
#
_symmetry.space_group_name_H-M   'P 1'
#
loop_
_entity.id
_entity.type
_entity.pdbx_description
1 polymer ?
#
loop_
_entity_poly.entity_id
_entity_poly.type
_entity_poly.pdbx_seq_one_letter_code
_entity_poly.pdbx_strand_id
1 'polypeptide(L)'
;MTDVTHWLRAKAHGFNHLSNEEVDAISDFSLLWALFESRLLNSEGSARAICDLVDGWQKDSTLDATSLDPELAYFRQRYFDSGAFTDHFGHLHVRRNDQEPLVLAVVDGSDNDPRNRVAAVLIIIFRYRNNLFHGVKWQYQLAGQVGNFATANAALMKTLDRHGALLEG
;
A
#
# COMPACT_ATOMS: atom_id res chain seq x y z
N MET A 1 -5.91 -4.82 -24.30
CA MET A 1 -4.57 -4.23 -24.14
C MET A 1 -4.59 -2.86 -24.78
N THR A 2 -4.11 -1.82 -24.09
CA THR A 2 -4.16 -0.43 -24.60
C THR A 2 -2.91 -0.10 -25.43
N ASP A 3 -2.98 0.97 -26.22
CA ASP A 3 -1.82 1.50 -26.97
C ASP A 3 -0.67 1.88 -26.02
N VAL A 4 -1.00 2.36 -24.81
CA VAL A 4 -0.01 2.67 -23.77
C VAL A 4 0.72 1.42 -23.31
N THR A 5 0.03 0.31 -23.03
CA THR A 5 0.67 -0.95 -22.64
C THR A 5 1.58 -1.47 -23.75
N HIS A 6 1.15 -1.39 -25.01
CA HIS A 6 1.99 -1.76 -26.15
C HIS A 6 3.26 -0.91 -26.24
N TRP A 7 3.11 0.42 -26.08
CA TRP A 7 4.24 1.33 -26.09
C TRP A 7 5.22 1.04 -24.94
N LEU A 8 4.73 0.84 -23.72
CA LEU A 8 5.55 0.53 -22.54
C LEU A 8 6.35 -0.76 -22.75
N ARG A 9 5.70 -1.83 -23.22
CA ARG A 9 6.37 -3.11 -23.51
C ARG A 9 7.43 -2.98 -24.60
N ALA A 10 7.21 -2.12 -25.59
CA ALA A 10 8.14 -1.94 -26.70
C ALA A 10 9.31 -1.00 -26.38
N LYS A 11 9.12 -0.04 -25.45
CA LYS A 11 10.05 1.08 -25.25
C LYS A 11 10.69 1.15 -23.88
N ALA A 12 10.09 0.55 -22.86
CA ALA A 12 10.55 0.67 -21.49
C ALA A 12 11.12 -0.67 -20.98
N HIS A 13 12.38 -0.65 -20.57
CA HIS A 13 13.08 -1.83 -20.09
C HIS A 13 12.36 -2.44 -18.86
N GLY A 14 12.14 -3.76 -18.89
CA GLY A 14 11.47 -4.50 -17.82
C GLY A 14 9.97 -4.77 -18.07
N PHE A 15 9.26 -3.91 -18.80
CA PHE A 15 7.82 -4.08 -19.06
C PHE A 15 7.50 -5.24 -20.00
N ASN A 16 8.41 -5.56 -20.91
CA ASN A 16 8.27 -6.66 -21.86
C ASN A 16 8.12 -8.04 -21.17
N HIS A 17 8.55 -8.15 -19.91
CA HIS A 17 8.47 -9.38 -19.12
C HIS A 17 7.27 -9.42 -18.16
N LEU A 18 6.54 -8.31 -17.99
CA LEU A 18 5.39 -8.26 -17.11
C LEU A 18 4.15 -8.87 -17.77
N SER A 19 3.40 -9.65 -17.00
CA SER A 19 2.08 -10.13 -17.40
C SER A 19 1.10 -8.97 -17.57
N ASN A 20 -0.03 -9.20 -18.23
CA ASN A 20 -1.07 -8.15 -18.30
C ASN A 20 -1.62 -7.83 -16.91
N GLU A 21 -1.80 -8.86 -16.08
CA GLU A 21 -2.30 -8.72 -14.71
C GLU A 21 -1.37 -7.87 -13.83
N GLU A 22 -0.05 -8.02 -14.00
CA GLU A 22 0.93 -7.16 -13.32
C GLU A 22 0.77 -5.71 -13.74
N VAL A 23 0.68 -5.46 -15.05
CA VAL A 23 0.50 -4.11 -15.59
C VAL A 23 -0.80 -3.49 -15.07
N ASP A 24 -1.90 -4.23 -15.11
CA ASP A 24 -3.21 -3.77 -14.67
C ASP A 24 -3.18 -3.44 -13.16
N ALA A 25 -2.66 -4.33 -12.31
CA ALA A 25 -2.58 -4.10 -10.87
C ALA A 25 -1.75 -2.86 -10.49
N ILE A 26 -0.63 -2.62 -11.19
CA ILE A 26 0.23 -1.44 -10.97
C ILE A 26 -0.45 -0.16 -11.47
N SER A 27 -1.12 -0.22 -12.62
CA SER A 27 -1.88 0.90 -13.16
C SER A 27 -3.03 1.30 -12.23
N ASP A 28 -3.81 0.32 -11.77
CA ASP A 28 -4.88 0.53 -10.79
C ASP A 28 -4.34 1.13 -9.49
N PHE A 29 -3.23 0.58 -8.99
CA PHE A 29 -2.58 1.11 -7.79
C PHE A 29 -2.16 2.56 -7.93
N SER A 30 -1.58 2.91 -9.08
CA SER A 30 -1.12 4.28 -9.34
C SER A 30 -2.29 5.28 -9.33
N LEU A 31 -3.43 4.90 -9.91
CA LEU A 31 -4.64 5.72 -9.94
C LEU A 31 -5.31 5.82 -8.57
N LEU A 32 -5.49 4.68 -7.89
CA LEU A 32 -6.09 4.62 -6.55
C LEU A 32 -5.26 5.38 -5.53
N TRP A 33 -3.93 5.22 -5.57
CA TRP A 33 -3.03 5.98 -4.69
C TRP A 33 -3.17 7.48 -4.91
N ALA A 34 -3.15 7.95 -6.16
CA ALA A 34 -3.29 9.37 -6.47
C ALA A 34 -4.62 9.95 -5.95
N LEU A 35 -5.73 9.19 -6.11
CA LEU A 35 -7.03 9.58 -5.56
C LEU A 35 -7.03 9.59 -4.03
N PHE A 36 -6.48 8.56 -3.39
CA PHE A 36 -6.33 8.48 -1.94
C PHE A 36 -5.50 9.64 -1.38
N GLU A 37 -4.33 9.90 -1.97
CA GLU A 37 -3.41 10.95 -1.55
C GLU A 37 -4.04 12.34 -1.69
N SER A 38 -4.76 12.59 -2.78
CA SER A 38 -5.47 13.88 -2.98
C SER A 38 -6.65 14.07 -2.04
N ARG A 39 -7.45 13.03 -1.80
CA ARG A 39 -8.68 13.12 -0.98
C ARG A 39 -8.42 13.10 0.52
N LEU A 40 -7.43 12.33 0.96
CA LEU A 40 -7.25 12.01 2.38
C LEU A 40 -5.94 12.52 2.97
N LEU A 41 -4.91 12.79 2.15
CA LEU A 41 -3.59 13.22 2.62
C LEU A 41 -3.18 14.62 2.13
N ASN A 42 -4.11 15.41 1.57
CA ASN A 42 -3.85 16.76 1.05
C ASN A 42 -2.66 16.83 0.06
N SER A 43 -2.43 15.78 -0.73
CA SER A 43 -1.32 15.67 -1.69
C SER A 43 0.10 15.63 -1.08
N GLU A 44 0.23 15.48 0.24
CA GLU A 44 1.52 15.37 0.94
C GLU A 44 1.60 14.06 1.74
N GLY A 45 1.66 12.93 1.02
CA GLY A 45 1.69 11.61 1.63
C GLY A 45 2.92 11.37 2.51
N SER A 46 2.69 11.09 3.80
CA SER A 46 3.72 10.65 4.74
C SER A 46 3.13 9.67 5.77
N ALA A 47 3.99 8.84 6.38
CA ALA A 47 3.55 7.97 7.48
C ALA A 47 2.95 8.77 8.66
N ARG A 48 3.46 9.99 8.89
CA ARG A 48 2.90 10.89 9.91
C ARG A 48 1.49 11.33 9.54
N ALA A 49 1.27 11.79 8.30
CA ALA A 49 -0.05 12.17 7.81
C ALA A 49 -1.04 11.01 7.87
N ILE A 50 -0.59 9.79 7.55
CA ILE A 50 -1.40 8.57 7.68
C ILE A 50 -1.80 8.33 9.14
N CYS A 51 -0.86 8.42 10.07
CA CYS A 51 -1.17 8.29 11.50
C CYS A 51 -2.20 9.32 11.95
N ASP A 52 -1.99 10.60 11.60
CA ASP A 52 -2.90 11.69 11.98
C ASP A 52 -4.31 11.50 11.39
N LEU A 53 -4.40 10.99 10.15
CA LEU A 53 -5.66 10.64 9.50
C LEU A 53 -6.42 9.54 10.26
N VAL A 54 -5.74 8.44 10.59
CA VAL A 54 -6.36 7.31 11.31
C VAL A 54 -6.72 7.71 12.75
N ASP A 55 -5.91 8.56 13.41
CA ASP A 55 -6.25 9.14 14.71
C ASP A 55 -7.54 9.96 14.64
N GLY A 56 -7.75 10.71 13.55
CA GLY A 56 -9.00 11.41 13.27
C GLY A 56 -10.19 10.45 13.19
N TRP A 57 -10.08 9.37 12.40
CA TRP A 57 -11.14 8.37 12.28
C TRP A 57 -11.47 7.68 13.61
N GLN A 58 -10.46 7.40 14.44
CA GLN A 58 -10.67 6.84 15.77
C GLN A 58 -11.42 7.82 16.66
N LYS A 59 -11.00 9.08 16.69
CA LYS A 59 -11.62 10.14 17.48
C LYS A 59 -13.08 10.35 17.10
N ASP A 60 -13.38 10.28 15.80
CA ASP A 60 -14.72 10.46 15.26
C ASP A 60 -15.56 9.17 15.33
N SER A 61 -15.02 8.08 15.89
CA SER A 61 -15.67 6.76 15.97
C SER A 61 -16.11 6.20 14.60
N THR A 62 -15.41 6.59 13.54
CA THR A 62 -15.63 6.12 12.15
C THR A 62 -14.59 5.09 11.70
N LEU A 63 -13.56 4.85 12.52
CA LEU A 63 -12.56 3.82 12.28
C LEU A 63 -13.22 2.43 12.30
N ASP A 64 -13.04 1.69 11.22
CA ASP A 64 -13.32 0.25 11.23
C ASP A 64 -12.11 -0.49 10.66
N ALA A 65 -11.36 -1.09 11.59
CA ALA A 65 -10.18 -1.88 11.29
C ALA A 65 -10.54 -3.26 10.70
N THR A 66 -11.71 -3.81 11.03
CA THR A 66 -12.10 -5.16 10.64
C THR A 66 -12.28 -5.30 9.13
N SER A 67 -12.63 -4.21 8.44
CA SER A 67 -12.70 -4.19 6.98
C SER A 67 -11.36 -4.46 6.29
N LEU A 68 -10.24 -4.17 6.96
CA LEU A 68 -8.88 -4.35 6.43
C LEU A 68 -8.18 -5.63 6.92
N ASP A 69 -8.89 -6.50 7.65
CA ASP A 69 -8.33 -7.74 8.19
C ASP A 69 -7.80 -8.70 7.12
N PRO A 70 -8.49 -8.90 5.97
CA PRO A 70 -7.95 -9.72 4.89
C PRO A 70 -6.62 -9.19 4.36
N GLU A 71 -6.49 -7.88 4.20
CA GLU A 71 -5.28 -7.24 3.68
C GLU A 71 -4.15 -7.27 4.71
N LEU A 72 -4.46 -7.04 5.99
CA LEU A 72 -3.50 -7.20 7.07
C LEU A 72 -3.00 -8.64 7.17
N ALA A 73 -3.89 -9.64 7.05
CA ALA A 73 -3.51 -11.06 7.09
C ALA A 73 -2.52 -11.39 5.97
N TYR A 74 -2.76 -10.88 4.75
CA TYR A 74 -1.82 -11.03 3.63
C TYR A 74 -0.45 -10.43 3.95
N PHE A 75 -0.41 -9.19 4.47
CA PHE A 75 0.86 -8.55 4.82
C PHE A 75 1.60 -9.26 5.96
N ARG A 76 0.88 -9.76 6.98
CA ARG A 76 1.48 -10.59 8.03
C ARG A 76 2.12 -11.84 7.45
N GLN A 77 1.38 -12.61 6.65
CA GLN A 77 1.91 -13.82 6.01
C GLN A 77 3.14 -13.53 5.13
N ARG A 78 3.15 -12.39 4.44
CA ARG A 78 4.26 -12.02 3.56
C ARG A 78 5.51 -11.58 4.33
N TYR A 79 5.32 -10.83 5.41
CA TYR A 79 6.40 -10.11 6.09
C TYR A 79 6.86 -10.76 7.39
N PHE A 80 6.10 -11.70 7.93
CA PHE A 80 6.43 -12.41 9.14
C PHE A 80 6.09 -13.90 8.98
N ASP A 81 7.12 -14.73 8.95
CA ASP A 81 6.99 -16.17 8.80
C ASP A 81 7.89 -16.87 9.81
N SER A 82 7.40 -17.97 10.38
CA SER A 82 8.15 -18.82 11.31
C SER A 82 8.81 -18.07 12.49
N GLY A 83 8.16 -17.00 12.97
CA GLY A 83 8.63 -16.20 14.12
C GLY A 83 9.69 -15.14 13.80
N ALA A 84 9.96 -14.88 12.52
CA ALA A 84 10.92 -13.87 12.08
C ALA A 84 10.39 -13.03 10.91
N PHE A 85 10.92 -11.81 10.77
CA PHE A 85 10.65 -10.98 9.61
C PHE A 85 11.33 -11.55 8.37
N THR A 86 10.60 -11.58 7.26
CA THR A 86 11.13 -12.10 5.99
C THR A 86 12.01 -11.07 5.30
N ASP A 87 12.87 -11.52 4.36
CA ASP A 87 13.66 -10.61 3.51
C ASP A 87 12.79 -9.62 2.73
N HIS A 88 11.53 -9.98 2.45
CA HIS A 88 10.57 -9.09 1.81
C HIS A 88 10.28 -7.84 2.65
N PHE A 89 10.29 -7.95 3.99
CA PHE A 89 10.09 -6.79 4.86
C PHE A 89 11.26 -5.82 4.75
N GLY A 90 12.49 -6.33 4.68
CA GLY A 90 13.68 -5.50 4.47
C GLY A 90 13.62 -4.70 3.15
N HIS A 91 13.05 -5.28 2.10
CA HIS A 91 12.82 -4.62 0.81
C HIS A 91 11.67 -3.59 0.82
N LEU A 92 10.84 -3.57 1.86
CA LEU A 92 9.83 -2.52 2.02
C LEU A 92 10.48 -1.17 2.35
N HIS A 93 11.70 -1.20 2.91
CA HIS A 93 12.48 -0.03 3.29
C HIS A 93 11.71 0.91 4.23
N VAL A 94 11.00 0.35 5.22
CA VAL A 94 10.34 1.13 6.28
C VAL A 94 11.42 1.87 7.05
N ARG A 95 11.43 3.20 6.99
CA ARG A 95 12.43 4.01 7.70
C ARG A 95 11.94 4.27 9.12
N ARG A 96 12.83 4.66 10.02
CA ARG A 96 12.45 5.08 11.38
C ARG A 96 11.34 6.14 11.42
N ASN A 97 11.37 7.10 10.49
CA ASN A 97 10.34 8.15 10.37
C ASN A 97 9.03 7.65 9.72
N ASP A 98 9.01 6.43 9.19
CA ASP A 98 7.82 5.77 8.65
C ASP A 98 7.06 4.97 9.73
N GLN A 99 7.28 5.28 11.02
CA GLN A 99 6.69 4.54 12.15
C GLN A 99 7.08 3.05 12.17
N GLU A 100 8.33 2.75 11.84
CA GLU A 100 8.86 1.37 11.80
C GLU A 100 8.50 0.51 13.03
N PRO A 101 8.62 0.99 14.29
CA PRO A 101 8.25 0.16 15.45
C PRO A 101 6.78 -0.25 15.47
N LEU A 102 5.87 0.63 15.04
CA LEU A 102 4.44 0.33 14.95
C LEU A 102 4.19 -0.72 13.87
N VAL A 103 4.80 -0.55 12.69
CA VAL A 103 4.62 -1.49 11.58
C VAL A 103 5.13 -2.88 11.96
N LEU A 104 6.31 -2.96 12.60
CA LEU A 104 6.88 -4.21 13.10
C LEU A 104 5.91 -4.90 14.07
N ALA A 105 5.46 -4.19 15.12
CA ALA A 105 4.60 -4.75 16.15
C ALA A 105 3.24 -5.25 15.61
N VAL A 106 2.67 -4.53 14.63
CA VAL A 106 1.43 -4.98 13.99
C VAL A 106 1.66 -6.19 13.10
N VAL A 107 2.79 -6.24 12.38
CA VAL A 107 3.12 -7.33 11.45
C VAL A 107 3.47 -8.63 12.19
N ASP A 108 4.24 -8.56 13.29
CA ASP A 108 4.54 -9.73 14.12
C ASP A 108 3.37 -10.14 15.05
N GLY A 109 2.33 -9.29 15.14
CA GLY A 109 1.13 -9.55 15.91
C GLY A 109 1.24 -9.25 17.39
N SER A 110 2.34 -8.64 17.86
CA SER A 110 2.47 -8.14 19.23
C SER A 110 1.60 -6.92 19.53
N ASP A 111 1.19 -6.19 18.48
CA ASP A 111 0.19 -5.12 18.53
C ASP A 111 -1.03 -5.46 17.66
N ASN A 112 -2.22 -5.40 18.27
CA ASN A 112 -3.50 -5.62 17.59
C ASN A 112 -4.50 -4.48 17.85
N ASP A 113 -4.02 -3.32 18.30
CA ASP A 113 -4.84 -2.13 18.42
C ASP A 113 -5.50 -1.78 17.07
N PRO A 114 -6.82 -1.53 17.01
CA PRO A 114 -7.53 -1.24 15.76
C PRO A 114 -6.91 -0.09 14.95
N ARG A 115 -6.50 0.99 15.61
CA ARG A 115 -5.90 2.15 14.93
C ARG A 115 -4.53 1.81 14.39
N ASN A 116 -3.70 1.11 15.18
CA ASN A 116 -2.36 0.72 14.72
C ASN A 116 -2.43 -0.25 13.54
N ARG A 117 -3.43 -1.15 13.50
CA ARG A 117 -3.68 -2.05 12.37
C ARG A 117 -3.96 -1.30 11.07
N VAL A 118 -4.88 -0.33 11.11
CA VAL A 118 -5.21 0.48 9.92
C VAL A 118 -4.01 1.33 9.51
N ALA A 119 -3.31 1.97 10.46
CA ALA A 119 -2.13 2.76 10.17
C ALA A 119 -1.01 1.93 9.53
N ALA A 120 -0.73 0.73 10.04
CA ALA A 120 0.29 -0.16 9.49
C ALA A 120 -0.03 -0.58 8.05
N VAL A 121 -1.28 -0.96 7.76
CA VAL A 121 -1.74 -1.30 6.39
C VAL A 121 -1.48 -0.13 5.43
N LEU A 122 -1.92 1.08 5.79
CA LEU A 122 -1.75 2.27 4.94
C LEU A 122 -0.29 2.69 4.79
N ILE A 123 0.54 2.52 5.82
CA ILE A 123 1.98 2.78 5.75
C ILE A 123 2.69 1.79 4.81
N ILE A 124 2.36 0.50 4.87
CA ILE A 124 2.90 -0.51 3.94
C ILE A 124 2.57 -0.11 2.49
N ILE A 125 1.33 0.32 2.24
CA ILE A 125 0.87 0.79 0.93
C ILE A 125 1.63 2.05 0.48
N PHE A 126 1.84 3.02 1.38
CA PHE A 126 2.69 4.19 1.13
C PHE A 126 4.12 3.80 0.76
N ARG A 127 4.68 2.78 1.41
CA ARG A 127 6.00 2.24 1.06
C ARG A 127 6.01 1.61 -0.33
N TYR A 128 4.95 0.92 -0.76
CA TYR A 128 4.84 0.44 -2.15
C TYR A 128 4.89 1.59 -3.15
N ARG A 129 4.17 2.69 -2.88
CA ARG A 129 4.24 3.88 -3.73
C ARG A 129 5.67 4.43 -3.82
N ASN A 130 6.36 4.57 -2.70
CA ASN A 130 7.73 5.07 -2.70
C ASN A 130 8.69 4.14 -3.44
N ASN A 131 8.51 2.82 -3.28
CA ASN A 131 9.36 1.84 -3.94
C ASN A 131 9.06 1.76 -5.45
N LEU A 132 7.82 1.99 -5.88
CA LEU A 132 7.42 2.01 -7.29
C LEU A 132 8.04 3.18 -8.08
N PHE A 133 8.12 4.38 -7.48
CA PHE A 133 8.53 5.60 -8.19
C PHE A 133 9.99 6.03 -7.96
N HIS A 134 10.77 5.28 -7.17
CA HIS A 134 12.22 5.52 -7.05
C HIS A 134 12.97 4.82 -8.21
N GLY A 135 13.01 5.53 -9.35
CA GLY A 135 13.29 5.06 -10.72
C GLY A 135 14.64 4.41 -11.05
N VAL A 136 15.38 3.83 -10.11
CA VAL A 136 16.67 3.16 -10.40
C VAL A 136 16.54 1.63 -10.47
N LYS A 137 15.48 1.03 -9.90
CA LYS A 137 15.30 -0.44 -9.85
C LYS A 137 13.90 -0.94 -10.23
N TRP A 138 13.08 -0.04 -10.75
CA TRP A 138 11.67 -0.27 -11.03
C TRP A 138 11.41 -1.55 -11.86
N GLN A 139 12.23 -1.86 -12.87
CA GLN A 139 12.13 -3.08 -13.67
C GLN A 139 12.25 -4.41 -12.88
N TYR A 140 13.00 -4.44 -11.78
CA TYR A 140 13.17 -5.64 -10.94
C TYR A 140 12.12 -5.71 -9.84
N GLN A 141 11.49 -4.58 -9.53
CA GLN A 141 10.57 -4.45 -8.42
C GLN A 141 9.13 -4.79 -8.79
N LEU A 142 8.79 -4.90 -10.08
CA LEU A 142 7.41 -5.10 -10.54
C LEU A 142 7.01 -6.57 -10.68
N ALA A 143 7.94 -7.44 -11.07
CA ALA A 143 7.67 -8.86 -11.27
C ALA A 143 7.32 -9.55 -9.94
N GLY A 144 6.28 -10.37 -9.94
CA GLY A 144 5.82 -11.12 -8.78
C GLY A 144 5.16 -10.27 -7.68
N GLN A 145 4.75 -9.04 -8.00
CA GLN A 145 4.06 -8.13 -7.06
C GLN A 145 2.54 -8.10 -7.23
N VAL A 146 1.95 -8.92 -8.11
CA VAL A 146 0.49 -8.94 -8.33
C VAL A 146 -0.27 -8.99 -7.00
N GLY A 147 0.09 -9.91 -6.12
CA GLY A 147 -0.54 -10.03 -4.81
C GLY A 147 -0.41 -8.76 -3.96
N ASN A 148 0.76 -8.12 -3.96
CA ASN A 148 0.97 -6.89 -3.19
C ASN A 148 0.11 -5.73 -3.69
N PHE A 149 0.06 -5.53 -5.00
CA PHE A 149 -0.72 -4.45 -5.60
C PHE A 149 -2.22 -4.75 -5.56
N ALA A 150 -2.65 -6.00 -5.77
CA ALA A 150 -4.05 -6.39 -5.62
C ALA A 150 -4.55 -6.18 -4.18
N THR A 151 -3.76 -6.59 -3.18
CA THR A 151 -4.08 -6.35 -1.77
C THR A 151 -4.08 -4.85 -1.43
N ALA A 152 -3.10 -4.09 -1.94
CA ALA A 152 -3.07 -2.64 -1.75
C ALA A 152 -4.28 -1.94 -2.40
N ASN A 153 -4.68 -2.36 -3.61
CA ASN A 153 -5.85 -1.82 -4.31
C ASN A 153 -7.13 -2.10 -3.53
N ALA A 154 -7.30 -3.31 -3.01
CA ALA A 154 -8.45 -3.67 -2.18
C ALA A 154 -8.54 -2.80 -0.91
N ALA A 155 -7.42 -2.61 -0.20
CA ALA A 155 -7.36 -1.72 0.96
C ALA A 155 -7.70 -0.27 0.59
N LEU A 156 -7.10 0.27 -0.48
CA LEU A 156 -7.35 1.64 -0.93
C LEU A 156 -8.82 1.87 -1.32
N MET A 157 -9.43 0.94 -2.06
CA MET A 157 -10.85 1.02 -2.41
C MET A 157 -11.73 1.04 -1.15
N LYS A 158 -11.52 0.12 -0.20
CA LYS A 158 -12.27 0.08 1.07
C LYS A 158 -12.12 1.37 1.87
N THR A 159 -10.92 1.93 1.92
CA THR A 159 -10.65 3.20 2.62
C THR A 159 -11.31 4.39 1.91
N LEU A 160 -11.24 4.44 0.59
CA LEU A 160 -11.86 5.49 -0.23
C LEU A 160 -13.39 5.45 -0.18
N ASP A 161 -13.99 4.26 -0.24
CA ASP A 161 -15.45 4.08 -0.13
C ASP A 161 -15.97 4.63 1.21
N ARG A 162 -15.21 4.43 2.29
CA ARG A 162 -15.62 4.87 3.62
C ARG A 162 -15.32 6.33 3.90
N HIS A 163 -14.13 6.80 3.50
CA HIS A 163 -13.61 8.09 3.97
C HIS A 163 -13.36 9.10 2.84
N GLY A 164 -13.33 8.68 1.58
CA GLY A 164 -12.89 9.50 0.44
C GLY A 164 -13.90 10.53 -0.07
N ALA A 165 -15.10 10.61 0.52
CA ALA A 165 -16.18 11.53 0.11
C ALA A 165 -16.43 11.50 -1.41
N LEU A 166 -16.51 10.30 -2.00
CA LEU A 166 -16.49 10.09 -3.46
C LEU A 166 -17.70 10.68 -4.22
N LEU A 167 -18.77 11.03 -3.51
CA LEU A 167 -19.98 11.64 -4.08
C LEU A 167 -20.04 13.17 -3.94
N GLU A 168 -19.05 13.78 -3.30
CA GLU A 168 -18.92 15.23 -3.19
C GLU A 168 -17.86 15.72 -4.18
N GLY A 169 -18.35 16.40 -5.22
CA GLY A 169 -17.59 17.02 -6.31
C GLY A 169 -18.31 18.25 -6.86
#